data_AF-A0A1F6ZT54-F1
#
_entry.id   AF-A0A1F6ZT54-F1
#
_cell.length_a   1.000
_cell.length_b   1.000
_cell.length_c   1.000
_cell.angle_alpha   90.00
_cell.angle_beta   90.00
_cell.angle_gamma   90.00
#
_symmetry.space_group_name_H-M   'P 1'
#
loop_
_entity.id
_entity.type
_entity.pdbx_description
1 polymer ?
#
loop_
_entity_poly.entity_id
_entity_poly.type
_entity_poly.pdbx_seq_one_letter_code
_entity_poly.pdbx_strand_id
1 'polypeptide(L)' 'MKTDTTIKLSRKTKERLDSLKEHSKESYEETIKKMLYILNLIRKNPEFGGKVLGSIDKNIKRKREINKETNAKAPKSL' A
#
# COMPACT_ATOMS: atom_id res chain seq x y z
N MET A 1 -8.51 7.56 -28.12
CA MET A 1 -7.83 6.24 -28.15
C MET A 1 -7.19 6.03 -26.79
N LYS A 2 -7.53 4.97 -26.03
CA LYS A 2 -6.74 4.60 -24.85
C LYS A 2 -5.54 3.78 -25.35
N THR A 3 -4.34 4.33 -25.20
CA THR A 3 -3.08 3.64 -25.49
C THR A 3 -2.61 2.96 -24.22
N ASP A 4 -3.10 1.75 -23.98
CA ASP A 4 -2.69 0.98 -22.82
C ASP A 4 -1.30 0.39 -23.06
N THR A 5 -0.47 0.44 -22.02
CA THR A 5 0.89 -0.12 -22.04
C THR A 5 1.00 -1.24 -21.01
N THR A 6 1.82 -2.25 -21.29
CA THR A 6 1.98 -3.40 -20.39
C THR A 6 3.25 -3.24 -19.56
N ILE A 7 3.13 -3.44 -18.25
CA ILE A 7 4.27 -3.45 -17.32
C ILE A 7 4.37 -4.83 -16.69
N LYS A 8 5.51 -5.50 -16.85
CA LYS A 8 5.79 -6.75 -16.16
C LYS A 8 6.22 -6.46 -14.72
N LEU A 9 5.57 -7.11 -13.76
CA LEU A 9 5.86 -6.97 -12.34
C LEU A 9 6.11 -8.34 -11.71
N SER A 10 6.94 -8.38 -10.66
CA SER A 10 7.04 -9.57 -9.83
C SER A 10 5.73 -9.83 -9.08
N ARG A 11 5.44 -11.08 -8.72
CA ARG A 11 4.24 -11.43 -7.92
C ARG A 11 4.17 -10.62 -6.62
N LYS A 12 5.29 -10.51 -5.91
CA LYS A 12 5.40 -9.74 -4.66
C LYS A 12 5.04 -8.27 -4.85
N THR A 13 5.48 -7.65 -5.94
CA THR A 13 5.14 -6.25 -6.26
C THR A 13 3.65 -6.11 -6.59
N LYS A 14 3.10 -7.05 -7.37
CA LYS A 14 1.68 -7.08 -7.74
C LYS A 14 0.78 -7.22 -6.51
N GLU A 15 1.09 -8.14 -5.60
CA GLU A 15 0.37 -8.31 -4.33
C GLU A 15 0.40 -7.04 -3.46
N ARG A 16 1.55 -6.37 -3.42
CA ARG A 16 1.67 -5.09 -2.71
C ARG A 16 0.80 -4.02 -3.35
N LEU A 17 0.74 -3.92 -4.68
CA LEU A 17 -0.16 -3.00 -5.37
C LEU A 17 -1.63 -3.33 -5.11
N ASP A 18 -2.00 -4.61 -5.08
CA ASP A 18 -3.37 -5.04 -4.75
C ASP A 18 -3.77 -4.61 -3.33
N SER A 19 -2.85 -4.71 -2.37
CA SER A 19 -3.09 -4.26 -0.99
C SER A 19 -3.28 -2.75 -0.84
N LEU A 20 -2.89 -1.97 -1.86
CA LEU A 20 -2.99 -0.52 -1.89
C LEU A 20 -4.27 -0.02 -2.57
N LYS A 21 -5.06 -0.93 -3.17
CA LYS A 21 -6.39 -0.60 -3.68
C LYS A 21 -7.35 -0.32 -2.54
N GLU A 22 -8.18 0.69 -2.69
CA GLU A 22 -9.26 1.03 -1.74
C GLU A 22 -10.46 0.09 -1.90
N HIS A 23 -10.73 -0.35 -3.13
CA HIS A 23 -11.78 -1.31 -3.44
C HIS A 23 -11.33 -2.32 -4.49
N SER A 24 -11.94 -3.51 -4.50
CA SER A 24 -11.56 -4.62 -5.38
C SER A 24 -11.59 -4.29 -6.86
N LYS A 25 -12.50 -3.38 -7.27
CA LYS A 25 -12.67 -2.93 -8.65
C LYS A 25 -11.70 -1.83 -9.11
N GLU A 26 -10.84 -1.34 -8.22
CA GLU A 26 -9.91 -0.25 -8.57
C GLU A 26 -8.88 -0.74 -9.59
N SER A 27 -8.65 0.04 -10.63
CA SER A 27 -7.64 -0.29 -11.65
C SER A 27 -6.22 0.04 -11.15
N TYR A 28 -5.21 -0.64 -11.70
CA TYR A 28 -3.82 -0.28 -11.37
C TYR A 28 -3.47 1.15 -11.80
N GLU A 29 -4.08 1.66 -12.87
CA GLU A 29 -3.84 3.03 -13.31
C GLU A 29 -4.31 4.05 -12.26
N GLU A 30 -5.50 3.86 -11.69
CA GLU A 30 -6.02 4.71 -10.60
C GLU A 30 -5.13 4.64 -9.36
N THR A 31 -4.76 3.42 -8.96
CA THR A 31 -3.90 3.18 -7.80
C THR A 31 -2.52 3.83 -7.97
N ILE A 32 -1.91 3.69 -9.16
CA ILE A 32 -0.62 4.32 -9.47
C ILE A 32 -0.74 5.84 -9.51
N LYS A 33 -1.80 6.41 -10.12
CA LYS A 33 -2.04 7.86 -10.15
C LYS A 33 -2.16 8.44 -8.75
N LYS A 34 -2.88 7.78 -7.83
CA LYS A 34 -2.97 8.20 -6.43
C LYS A 34 -1.61 8.21 -5.75
N MET A 35 -0.80 7.16 -5.94
CA MET A 35 0.56 7.15 -5.39
C MET A 35 1.41 8.30 -5.91
N LEU A 36 1.40 8.53 -7.23
CA LEU A 36 2.15 9.62 -7.84
C LEU A 36 1.67 11.00 -7.36
N TYR A 37 0.36 11.15 -7.15
CA TYR A 37 -0.21 12.37 -6.58
C TYR A 37 0.30 12.62 -5.16
N ILE A 38 0.25 11.60 -4.29
CA ILE A 38 0.77 11.69 -2.91
C ILE A 38 2.27 12.03 -2.93
N LEU A 39 3.07 11.35 -3.75
CA LEU A 39 4.50 11.63 -3.87
C LEU A 39 4.77 13.07 -4.34
N ASN A 40 3.96 13.59 -5.26
CA ASN A 40 4.06 14.98 -5.71
C ASN A 40 3.66 15.98 -4.62
N LEU A 41 2.63 15.70 -3.83
CA LEU A 41 2.25 16.54 -2.70
C LEU A 41 3.37 16.58 -1.64
N ILE A 42 3.94 15.43 -1.31
CA ILE A 42 5.09 15.32 -0.40
C ILE A 42 6.28 16.13 -0.92
N ARG A 43 6.58 16.02 -2.22
CA ARG A 43 7.66 16.80 -2.85
C ARG A 43 7.43 18.31 -2.77
N LYS A 44 6.18 18.76 -2.93
CA LYS A 44 5.83 20.19 -2.85
C LYS A 44 5.79 20.72 -1.41
N ASN A 45 5.44 19.88 -0.45
CA ASN A 45 5.40 20.22 0.97
C ASN A 45 6.02 19.08 1.81
N PRO A 46 7.34 19.13 2.04
CA PRO A 46 8.07 18.06 2.75
C PRO A 46 7.59 17.84 4.19
N GLU A 47 7.20 18.91 4.89
CA GLU A 47 6.71 18.82 6.28
C GLU A 47 5.39 18.05 6.36
N PHE A 48 4.50 18.27 5.39
CA PHE A 48 3.27 17.49 5.26
C PHE A 48 3.59 16.01 5.00
N GLY A 49 4.57 15.74 4.14
CA GLY A 49 5.00 14.37 3.85
C GLY A 49 5.56 13.64 5.05
N GLY A 50 6.35 14.30 5.89
CA GLY A 50 6.83 13.72 7.15
C GLY A 50 5.68 13.25 8.05
N LYS A 51 4.60 14.04 8.18
CA LYS A 51 3.41 13.68 8.98
C LYS A 51 2.62 12.51 8.38
N VAL A 52 2.43 12.51 7.06
CA VAL A 52 1.70 11.44 6.34
C VAL A 52 2.47 10.13 6.43
N LEU A 53 3.77 10.14 6.10
CA LEU A 53 4.64 8.96 6.19
C LEU A 53 4.72 8.43 7.63
N GLY A 54 4.85 9.31 8.62
CA GLY A 54 4.83 8.92 10.03
C GLY A 54 3.52 8.25 10.45
N SER A 55 2.38 8.69 9.91
CA SER A 55 1.06 8.08 10.17
C SER A 55 0.93 6.71 9.51
N ILE A 56 1.44 6.57 8.28
CA ILE A 56 1.50 5.30 7.55
C ILE A 56 2.37 4.29 8.32
N ASP A 57 3.56 4.68 8.78
CA ASP A 57 4.45 3.81 9.55
C ASP A 57 3.83 3.34 10.86
N LYS A 58 3.15 4.23 11.60
CA LYS A 58 2.42 3.86 12.81
C LYS A 58 1.33 2.82 12.54
N ASN A 59 0.58 2.98 11.45
CA ASN A 59 -0.46 2.04 11.07
C ASN A 59 0.11 0.69 10.61
N ILE A 60 1.23 0.69 9.88
CA ILE A 60 1.94 -0.54 9.48
C ILE A 60 2.45 -1.27 10.72
N LYS A 61 3.05 -0.56 11.68
CA LYS A 61 3.56 -1.14 12.92
C LYS A 61 2.43 -1.80 13.72
N ARG A 62 1.29 -1.10 13.89
CA ARG A 62 0.10 -1.62 14.56
C ARG A 62 -0.45 -2.88 13.87
N LYS A 63 -0.57 -2.88 12.54
CA LYS A 63 -1.02 -4.08 11.80
C LYS A 63 -0.08 -5.28 11.97
N ARG A 64 1.24 -5.04 12.03
CA ARG A 64 2.23 -6.09 12.28
C ARG A 64 2.10 -6.67 13.69
N GLU A 65 1.85 -5.83 14.69
CA GLU A 65 1.64 -6.24 16.08
C GLU A 65 0.36 -7.08 16.19
N ILE A 66 -0.76 -6.63 15.61
CA ILE A 66 -2.02 -7.39 15.54
C ILE A 66 -1.80 -8.75 14.86
N ASN A 67 -1.10 -8.80 13.73
CA ASN A 67 -0.82 -10.05 13.01
C ASN A 67 0.10 -11.01 13.80
N LYS A 68 0.97 -10.49 14.68
CA LYS A 68 1.78 -11.32 15.58
C LYS A 68 0.91 -11.94 16.68
N GLU A 69 0.01 -11.15 17.27
CA GLU A 69 -0.90 -11.62 18.32
C GLU A 69 -1.93 -12.64 17.81
N THR A 70 -2.45 -12.47 16.60
CA THR A 70 -3.36 -13.45 15.98
C THR A 70 -2.65 -14.75 15.63
N ASN A 71 -1.41 -14.71 15.13
CA ASN A 71 -0.62 -15.93 14.90
C ASN A 71 -0.18 -16.62 16.20
N ALA A 72 0.08 -15.87 17.27
CA ALA A 72 0.43 -16.45 18.57
C ALA A 72 -0.76 -17.17 19.25
N LYS A 73 -2.00 -16.79 18.91
CA LYS A 73 -3.23 -17.39 19.43
C LYS A 73 -3.83 -18.47 18.52
N ALA A 74 -3.25 -18.71 17.35
CA ALA A 74 -3.70 -19.81 16.49
C ALA A 74 -3.36 -21.16 17.17
N PRO A 75 -4.32 -22.08 17.31
CA PRO A 75 -4.03 -23.39 17.89
C PRO A 75 -2.98 -24.08 17.02
N LYS A 76 -1.93 -24.62 17.66
CA LYS A 76 -1.02 -25.56 16.99
C LYS A 76 -1.87 -26.74 16.55
N SER A 77 -2.15 -26.81 15.25
CA SER A 77 -2.70 -28.01 14.64
C SER A 77 -1.73 -29.17 14.91
N LEU A 78 -2.30 -30.22 15.52
CA LEU A 78 -1.69 -31.50 15.90
C LEU A 78 -0.76 -32.09 14.83
#